data_AF-H0HUH6-F1
#
_entry.id   AF-H0HUH6-F1
#
_cell.length_a   1.000
_cell.length_b   1.000
_cell.length_c   1.000
_cell.angle_alpha   90.00
_cell.angle_beta   90.00
_cell.angle_gamma   90.00
#
_symmetry.space_group_name_H-M   'P 1'
#
loop_
_entity.id
_entity.type
_entity.pdbx_description
1 polymer ?
#
loop_
_entity_poly.entity_id
_entity_poly.type
_entity_poly.pdbx_seq_one_letter_code
_entity_poly.pdbx_strand_id
1 'polypeptide(L)'
;MSARTAEPLFELSDGERVIVTSRKNIARPHDVDALLLRTETGLRWLSHRLVDELESAAVKDSWPTTIAARARAWDGQFSFRNEVPDDKGNVAEDKRGLRPPQVGALHAIGAHWSLYKQPATIVMPTGTGKTETMLSALAAYAREPLLVIVPLDALRGQTAGKFQTFGLLRFLGVLNSAAPNPIIACTFAPSHDWKVKAYFVFSALF
;
A
#
# COMPACT_ATOMS: atom_id res chain seq x y z
N MET A 1 -12.97 25.87 -31.99
CA MET A 1 -11.58 25.36 -32.09
C MET A 1 -10.85 25.72 -30.81
N SER A 2 -10.62 24.74 -29.92
CA SER A 2 -9.92 24.96 -28.66
C SER A 2 -8.43 25.24 -28.94
N ALA A 3 -7.87 26.28 -28.34
CA ALA A 3 -6.47 26.64 -28.50
C ALA A 3 -5.57 25.45 -28.11
N ARG A 4 -4.66 25.08 -29.02
CA ARG A 4 -3.56 24.15 -28.75
C ARG A 4 -2.61 24.82 -27.75
N THR A 5 -2.93 24.67 -26.46
CA THR A 5 -2.03 25.04 -25.37
C THR A 5 -1.07 23.89 -25.18
N ALA A 6 0.23 24.14 -25.29
CA ALA A 6 1.25 23.17 -24.93
C ALA A 6 1.21 22.98 -23.40
N GLU A 7 1.07 21.74 -22.95
CA GLU A 7 1.16 21.37 -21.54
C GLU A 7 2.57 20.83 -21.25
N PRO A 8 3.18 21.16 -20.11
CA PRO A 8 4.51 20.69 -19.78
C PRO A 8 4.49 19.19 -19.47
N LEU A 9 5.41 18.47 -20.09
CA LEU A 9 5.71 17.07 -19.82
C LEU A 9 6.92 16.98 -18.88
N PHE A 10 6.78 16.21 -17.82
CA PHE A 10 7.83 15.94 -16.85
C PHE A 10 8.23 14.48 -16.91
N GLU A 11 9.49 14.19 -16.62
CA GLU A 11 10.01 12.84 -16.41
C GLU A 11 10.47 12.73 -14.96
N LEU A 12 9.92 11.74 -14.25
CA LEU A 12 10.24 11.47 -12.85
C LEU A 12 11.56 10.69 -12.73
N SER A 13 12.10 10.59 -11.51
CA SER A 13 13.38 9.90 -11.26
C SER A 13 13.36 8.40 -11.56
N ASP A 14 12.17 7.80 -11.64
CA ASP A 14 11.93 6.41 -12.02
C ASP A 14 11.63 6.24 -13.52
N GLY A 15 11.68 7.33 -14.30
CA GLY A 15 11.42 7.34 -15.74
C GLY A 15 9.95 7.54 -16.11
N GLU A 16 9.02 7.67 -15.15
CA GLU A 16 7.61 7.91 -15.46
C GLU A 16 7.40 9.28 -16.10
N ARG A 17 6.62 9.30 -17.18
CA ARG A 17 6.28 10.51 -17.93
C ARG A 17 4.94 11.07 -17.48
N VAL A 18 4.91 12.28 -16.95
CA VAL A 18 3.72 12.89 -16.35
C VAL A 18 3.42 14.25 -16.93
N ILE A 19 2.16 14.53 -17.25
CA ILE A 19 1.70 15.88 -17.62
C ILE A 19 0.98 16.51 -16.43
N VAL A 20 1.32 17.77 -16.13
CA VAL A 20 0.58 18.59 -15.15
C VAL A 20 -0.30 19.58 -15.91
N THR A 21 -1.61 19.50 -15.71
CA THR A 21 -2.61 20.32 -16.41
C THR A 21 -3.57 21.02 -15.43
N SER A 22 -4.21 22.09 -15.86
CA SER A 22 -5.37 22.69 -15.17
C SER A 22 -6.72 22.19 -15.69
N ARG A 23 -6.71 21.36 -16.74
CA ARG A 23 -7.92 20.87 -17.43
C ARG A 23 -8.38 19.56 -16.81
N LYS A 24 -9.66 19.51 -16.41
CA LYS A 24 -10.25 18.31 -15.78
C LYS A 24 -10.55 17.18 -16.77
N ASN A 25 -10.90 17.52 -18.00
CA ASN A 25 -11.33 16.56 -19.03
C ASN A 25 -10.33 16.55 -20.18
N ILE A 26 -9.23 15.85 -20.00
CA ILE A 26 -8.21 15.63 -21.03
C ILE A 26 -7.87 14.14 -21.09
N ALA A 27 -7.80 13.60 -22.30
CA ALA A 27 -7.36 12.22 -22.50
C ALA A 27 -5.84 12.13 -22.30
N ARG A 28 -5.38 11.10 -21.60
CA ARG A 28 -3.95 10.82 -21.43
C ARG A 28 -3.35 10.35 -22.76
N PRO A 29 -2.32 11.01 -23.31
CA PRO A 29 -1.61 10.51 -24.48
C PRO A 29 -0.99 9.13 -24.20
N HIS A 30 -0.86 8.29 -25.23
CA HIS A 30 -0.37 6.91 -25.06
C HIS A 30 1.09 6.85 -24.56
N ASP A 31 1.91 7.86 -24.86
CA ASP A 31 3.32 7.93 -24.48
C ASP A 31 3.56 8.60 -23.11
N VAL A 32 2.48 8.93 -22.38
CA VAL A 32 2.51 9.60 -21.07
C VAL A 32 1.92 8.66 -20.03
N ASP A 33 2.66 8.32 -18.99
CA ASP A 33 2.20 7.40 -17.94
C ASP A 33 1.06 7.98 -17.11
N ALA A 34 1.04 9.29 -16.84
CA ALA A 34 0.04 9.86 -15.96
C ALA A 34 -0.30 11.34 -16.18
N LEU A 35 -1.49 11.72 -15.71
CA LEU A 35 -1.98 13.10 -15.71
C LEU A 35 -2.22 13.59 -14.28
N LEU A 36 -1.69 14.77 -13.96
CA LEU A 36 -1.90 15.46 -12.69
C LEU A 36 -2.70 16.75 -12.92
N LEU A 37 -3.79 16.93 -12.19
CA LEU A 37 -4.53 18.18 -12.09
C LEU A 37 -3.87 19.11 -11.08
N ARG A 38 -3.59 20.33 -11.51
CA ARG A 38 -3.27 21.44 -10.60
C ARG A 38 -4.54 21.94 -9.93
N THR A 39 -4.58 21.85 -8.61
CA THR A 39 -5.63 22.42 -7.75
C THR A 39 -5.09 23.62 -6.98
N GLU A 40 -5.96 24.34 -6.30
CA GLU A 40 -5.57 25.44 -5.40
C GLU A 40 -4.65 24.99 -4.26
N THR A 41 -4.79 23.73 -3.84
CA THR A 41 -4.09 23.14 -2.70
C THR A 41 -2.91 22.24 -3.09
N GLY A 42 -2.65 22.03 -4.38
CA GLY A 42 -1.54 21.21 -4.84
C GLY A 42 -1.81 20.47 -6.15
N LEU A 43 -1.35 19.22 -6.22
CA LEU A 43 -1.52 18.34 -7.37
C LEU A 43 -2.40 17.15 -6.99
N ARG A 44 -3.22 16.69 -7.93
CA ARG A 44 -4.07 15.51 -7.78
C ARG A 44 -3.98 14.63 -9.03
N TRP A 45 -3.88 13.33 -8.87
CA TRP A 45 -3.98 12.39 -9.99
C TRP A 45 -5.35 12.49 -10.70
N LEU A 46 -5.30 12.68 -12.02
CA LEU A 46 -6.46 12.55 -12.90
C LEU A 46 -6.54 11.14 -13.50
N SER A 47 -5.41 10.62 -13.95
CA SER A 47 -5.30 9.27 -14.51
C SER A 47 -3.86 8.78 -14.46
N HIS A 48 -3.69 7.47 -14.51
CA HIS A 48 -2.40 6.80 -14.46
C HIS A 48 -2.49 5.46 -15.19
N ARG A 49 -1.49 5.14 -16.01
CA ARG A 49 -1.44 3.90 -16.80
C ARG A 49 -1.65 2.64 -15.96
N LEU A 50 -0.94 2.54 -14.84
CA LEU A 50 -1.10 1.42 -13.91
C LEU A 50 -2.53 1.24 -13.36
N VAL A 51 -3.33 2.30 -13.27
CA VAL A 51 -4.73 2.18 -12.84
C VAL A 51 -5.58 1.65 -14.00
N ASP A 52 -5.39 2.17 -15.21
CA ASP A 52 -6.09 1.70 -16.41
C ASP A 52 -5.78 0.21 -16.68
N GLU A 53 -4.52 -0.20 -16.48
CA GLU A 53 -4.08 -1.60 -16.58
C GLU A 53 -4.75 -2.48 -15.52
N LEU A 54 -4.85 -1.99 -14.29
CA LEU A 54 -5.49 -2.71 -13.20
C LEU A 54 -6.99 -2.88 -13.43
N GLU A 55 -7.68 -1.82 -13.87
CA GLU A 55 -9.11 -1.86 -14.21
C GLU A 55 -9.36 -2.79 -15.39
N SER A 56 -8.52 -2.73 -16.43
CA SER A 56 -8.60 -3.62 -17.59
C SER A 56 -8.43 -5.08 -17.19
N ALA A 57 -7.47 -5.37 -16.30
CA ALA A 57 -7.28 -6.72 -15.75
C ALA A 57 -8.50 -7.17 -14.94
N ALA A 58 -9.09 -6.29 -14.11
CA ALA A 58 -10.29 -6.58 -13.36
C ALA A 58 -11.53 -6.82 -14.25
N VAL A 59 -11.67 -6.11 -15.37
CA VAL A 59 -12.74 -6.34 -16.34
C VAL A 59 -12.56 -7.70 -17.03
N LYS A 60 -11.32 -8.05 -17.39
CA LYS A 60 -11.00 -9.30 -18.08
C LYS A 60 -11.12 -10.53 -17.18
N ASP A 61 -10.52 -10.47 -16.00
CA ASP A 61 -10.27 -11.65 -15.14
C ASP A 61 -11.08 -11.63 -13.82
N SER A 62 -11.87 -10.58 -13.58
CA SER A 62 -12.57 -10.23 -12.33
C SER A 62 -11.67 -9.71 -11.20
N TRP A 63 -12.25 -8.87 -10.33
CA TRP A 63 -11.61 -8.28 -9.17
C TRP A 63 -10.94 -9.29 -8.20
N PRO A 64 -11.61 -10.39 -7.79
CA PRO A 64 -10.98 -11.40 -6.94
C PRO A 64 -9.70 -12.00 -7.54
N THR A 65 -9.73 -12.32 -8.84
CA THR A 65 -8.56 -12.88 -9.55
C THR A 65 -7.42 -11.87 -9.62
N THR A 66 -7.73 -10.62 -9.96
CA THR A 66 -6.75 -9.54 -10.04
C THR A 66 -6.04 -9.28 -8.72
N ILE A 67 -6.78 -9.28 -7.59
CA ILE A 67 -6.12 -9.18 -6.27
C ILE A 67 -5.26 -10.40 -5.99
N ALA A 68 -5.79 -11.60 -6.21
CA ALA A 68 -5.06 -12.82 -5.91
C ALA A 68 -3.73 -12.87 -6.69
N ALA A 69 -3.74 -12.46 -7.96
CA ALA A 69 -2.54 -12.31 -8.77
C ALA A 69 -1.56 -11.30 -8.19
N ARG A 70 -2.04 -10.12 -7.76
CA ARG A 70 -1.17 -9.10 -7.14
C ARG A 70 -0.61 -9.54 -5.78
N ALA A 71 -1.38 -10.27 -4.97
CA ALA A 71 -0.91 -10.82 -3.70
C ALA A 71 0.16 -11.90 -3.90
N ARG A 72 0.03 -12.75 -4.94
CA ARG A 72 1.08 -13.71 -5.33
C ARG A 72 2.38 -13.02 -5.76
N ALA A 73 2.32 -11.80 -6.30
CA ALA A 73 3.53 -11.05 -6.63
C ALA A 73 4.35 -10.62 -5.39
N TRP A 74 3.87 -10.86 -4.17
CA TRP A 74 4.67 -10.73 -2.95
C TRP A 74 5.44 -12.00 -2.58
N ASP A 75 5.18 -13.13 -3.25
CA ASP A 75 5.90 -14.38 -3.02
C ASP A 75 7.40 -14.18 -3.27
N GLY A 76 8.21 -14.55 -2.28
CA GLY A 76 9.66 -14.37 -2.30
C GLY A 76 10.16 -12.92 -2.19
N GLN A 77 9.27 -11.93 -2.05
CA GLN A 77 9.67 -10.51 -1.96
C GLN A 77 9.92 -10.04 -0.52
N PHE A 78 9.41 -10.76 0.47
CA PHE A 78 9.53 -10.42 1.89
C PHE A 78 10.62 -11.24 2.57
N SER A 79 11.41 -10.61 3.45
CA SER A 79 12.49 -11.24 4.21
C SER A 79 12.27 -11.12 5.71
N PHE A 80 12.34 -12.24 6.42
CA PHE A 80 12.31 -12.29 7.88
C PHE A 80 13.68 -11.92 8.45
N ARG A 81 13.96 -10.62 8.50
CA ARG A 81 15.24 -10.07 8.97
C ARG A 81 15.05 -9.20 10.20
N ASN A 82 15.84 -9.48 11.25
CA ASN A 82 15.94 -8.61 12.42
C ASN A 82 16.82 -7.39 12.13
N GLU A 83 16.52 -6.26 12.77
CA GLU A 83 17.49 -5.17 12.90
C GLU A 83 18.69 -5.61 13.74
N VAL A 84 19.86 -5.05 13.45
CA VAL A 84 21.09 -5.27 14.23
C VAL A 84 21.61 -3.91 14.71
N PRO A 85 21.28 -3.51 15.96
CA PRO A 85 21.78 -2.26 16.52
C PRO A 85 23.25 -2.37 16.94
N ASP A 86 23.95 -1.24 16.94
CA ASP A 86 25.25 -1.09 17.59
C ASP A 86 25.13 -1.03 19.13
N ASP A 87 26.27 -0.95 19.83
CA ASP A 87 26.32 -0.86 21.29
C ASP A 87 25.57 0.36 21.87
N LYS A 88 25.26 1.36 21.04
CA LYS A 88 24.53 2.58 21.41
C LYS A 88 23.05 2.52 21.01
N GLY A 89 22.59 1.42 20.41
CA GLY A 89 21.22 1.25 19.96
C GLY A 89 20.90 1.85 18.59
N ASN A 90 21.90 2.34 17.84
CA ASN A 90 21.68 2.86 16.49
C ASN A 90 21.75 1.74 15.45
N VAL A 91 20.97 1.85 14.38
CA VAL A 91 20.91 0.85 13.32
C VAL A 91 21.42 1.47 12.02
N ALA A 92 22.56 0.97 11.52
CA ALA A 92 23.09 1.32 10.22
C ALA A 92 22.15 0.87 9.09
N GLU A 93 22.22 1.50 7.93
CA GLU A 93 21.31 1.24 6.80
C GLU A 93 21.30 -0.23 6.35
N ASP A 94 22.47 -0.84 6.22
CA ASP A 94 22.63 -2.26 5.84
C ASP A 94 22.21 -3.23 6.96
N LYS A 95 22.00 -2.72 8.19
CA LYS A 95 21.56 -3.46 9.37
C LYS A 95 20.10 -3.22 9.76
N ARG A 96 19.36 -2.45 8.96
CA ARG A 96 17.92 -2.24 9.19
C ARG A 96 17.17 -3.55 9.06
N GLY A 97 16.09 -3.68 9.82
CA GLY A 97 15.21 -4.83 9.78
C GLY A 97 14.04 -4.62 10.70
N LEU A 98 13.28 -5.68 10.92
CA LEU A 98 12.22 -5.68 11.91
C LEU A 98 12.81 -5.80 13.32
N ARG A 99 12.15 -5.18 14.29
CA ARG A 99 12.52 -5.38 15.69
C ARG A 99 12.26 -6.83 16.09
N PRO A 100 13.06 -7.43 17.00
CA PRO A 100 12.83 -8.79 17.49
C PRO A 100 11.38 -9.14 17.86
N PRO A 101 10.60 -8.30 18.60
CA PRO A 101 9.20 -8.61 18.89
C PRO A 101 8.30 -8.70 17.66
N GLN A 102 8.60 -7.97 16.58
CA GLN A 102 7.84 -8.04 15.32
C GLN A 102 8.12 -9.36 14.60
N VAL A 103 9.39 -9.77 14.52
CA VAL A 103 9.77 -11.06 13.92
C VAL A 103 9.20 -12.23 14.72
N GLY A 104 9.25 -12.17 16.06
CA GLY A 104 8.59 -13.17 16.92
C GLY A 104 7.09 -13.27 16.67
N ALA A 105 6.40 -12.12 16.57
CA ALA A 105 4.98 -12.08 16.24
C ALA A 105 4.68 -12.70 14.86
N LEU A 106 5.51 -12.43 13.84
CA LEU A 106 5.33 -13.00 12.52
C LEU A 106 5.50 -14.53 12.48
N HIS A 107 6.45 -15.08 13.24
CA HIS A 107 6.59 -16.53 13.35
C HIS A 107 5.39 -17.14 14.08
N ALA A 108 4.87 -16.50 15.13
CA ALA A 108 3.67 -16.95 15.82
C ALA A 108 2.42 -16.92 14.90
N ILE A 109 2.27 -15.87 14.10
CA ILE A 109 1.21 -15.77 13.07
C ILE A 109 1.34 -16.91 12.06
N GLY A 110 2.54 -17.11 11.50
CA GLY A 110 2.80 -18.15 10.51
C GLY A 110 2.50 -19.54 11.04
N ALA A 111 2.98 -19.85 12.26
CA ALA A 111 2.69 -21.10 12.94
C ALA A 111 1.18 -21.31 13.13
N HIS A 112 0.47 -20.30 13.65
CA HIS A 112 -0.99 -20.37 13.81
C HIS A 112 -1.70 -20.60 12.48
N TRP A 113 -1.48 -19.76 11.47
CA TRP A 113 -2.15 -19.86 10.17
C TRP A 113 -1.81 -21.11 9.36
N SER A 114 -0.70 -21.79 9.67
CA SER A 114 -0.35 -23.07 9.05
C SER A 114 -1.17 -24.26 9.58
N LEU A 115 -1.68 -24.16 10.82
CA LEU A 115 -2.41 -25.24 11.49
C LEU A 115 -3.90 -24.92 11.67
N TYR A 116 -4.24 -23.64 11.68
CA TYR A 116 -5.47 -23.14 12.27
C TYR A 116 -6.08 -21.99 11.46
N LYS A 117 -7.41 -21.91 11.47
CA LYS A 117 -8.19 -20.83 10.82
C LYS A 117 -9.04 -20.02 11.82
N GLN A 118 -9.09 -20.44 13.08
CA GLN A 118 -9.84 -19.73 14.11
C GLN A 118 -9.19 -18.37 14.44
N PRO A 119 -10.00 -17.40 14.93
CA PRO A 119 -9.48 -16.12 15.39
C PRO A 119 -8.36 -16.26 16.42
N ALA A 120 -7.38 -15.35 16.35
CA ALA A 120 -6.27 -15.28 17.29
C ALA A 120 -6.02 -13.83 17.72
N THR A 121 -5.48 -13.67 18.93
CA THR A 121 -5.14 -12.36 19.49
C THR A 121 -3.63 -12.24 19.60
N ILE A 122 -3.09 -11.16 19.04
CA ILE A 122 -1.67 -10.82 19.14
C ILE A 122 -1.56 -9.62 20.06
N VAL A 123 -0.91 -9.80 21.20
CA VAL A 123 -0.65 -8.72 22.16
C VAL A 123 0.75 -8.18 21.94
N MET A 124 0.84 -6.89 21.65
CA MET A 124 2.12 -6.19 21.50
C MET A 124 2.11 -4.90 22.32
N PRO A 125 3.17 -4.57 23.08
CA PRO A 125 3.29 -3.28 23.79
C PRO A 125 3.26 -2.06 22.86
N THR A 126 3.03 -0.86 23.41
CA THR A 126 3.18 0.39 22.65
C THR A 126 4.64 0.57 22.21
N GLY A 127 4.86 1.22 21.06
CA GLY A 127 6.21 1.46 20.53
C GLY A 127 6.91 0.27 19.88
N THR A 128 6.30 -0.93 19.84
CA THR A 128 6.90 -2.13 19.22
C THR A 128 6.55 -2.30 17.73
N GLY A 129 5.96 -1.29 17.09
CA GLY A 129 5.64 -1.30 15.66
C GLY A 129 4.54 -2.30 15.26
N LYS A 130 3.36 -2.19 15.89
CA LYS A 130 2.18 -3.00 15.57
C LYS A 130 1.78 -2.90 14.10
N THR A 131 1.79 -1.68 13.55
CA THR A 131 1.42 -1.42 12.16
C THR A 131 2.36 -2.14 11.19
N GLU A 132 3.67 -1.99 11.35
CA GLU A 132 4.68 -2.66 10.53
C GLU A 132 4.61 -4.19 10.67
N THR A 133 4.18 -4.70 11.83
CA THR A 133 3.92 -6.15 12.00
C THR A 133 2.71 -6.60 11.18
N MET A 134 1.62 -5.84 11.17
CA MET A 134 0.45 -6.13 10.32
C MET A 134 0.80 -6.08 8.83
N LEU A 135 1.56 -5.06 8.41
CA LEU A 135 2.03 -4.94 7.02
C LEU A 135 2.93 -6.11 6.61
N SER A 136 3.81 -6.52 7.52
CA SER A 136 4.69 -7.67 7.31
C SER A 136 3.90 -8.96 7.19
N ALA A 137 2.86 -9.16 8.02
CA ALA A 137 1.99 -10.32 7.94
C ALA A 137 1.20 -10.36 6.61
N LEU A 138 0.74 -9.20 6.12
CA LEU A 138 0.12 -9.08 4.80
C LEU A 138 1.08 -9.54 3.69
N ALA A 139 2.30 -8.97 3.64
CA ALA A 139 3.28 -9.32 2.62
C ALA A 139 3.70 -10.80 2.69
N ALA A 140 4.00 -11.28 3.90
CA ALA A 140 4.54 -12.62 4.13
C ALA A 140 3.53 -13.75 3.90
N TYR A 141 2.25 -13.55 4.27
CA TYR A 141 1.32 -14.66 4.40
C TYR A 141 -0.05 -14.46 3.74
N ALA A 142 -0.54 -13.23 3.63
CA ALA A 142 -1.92 -13.02 3.17
C ALA A 142 -2.04 -13.15 1.66
N ARG A 143 -2.89 -14.08 1.21
CA ARG A 143 -3.25 -14.29 -0.20
C ARG A 143 -4.75 -14.10 -0.47
N GLU A 144 -5.44 -13.60 0.55
CA GLU A 144 -6.87 -13.28 0.55
C GLU A 144 -7.05 -11.81 0.96
N PRO A 145 -8.20 -11.18 0.64
CA PRO A 145 -8.49 -9.82 1.06
C PRO A 145 -8.41 -9.65 2.58
N LEU A 146 -7.74 -8.58 3.04
CA LEU A 146 -7.63 -8.24 4.45
C LEU A 146 -8.62 -7.13 4.82
N LEU A 147 -9.32 -7.31 5.94
CA LEU A 147 -10.18 -6.30 6.57
C LEU A 147 -9.51 -5.83 7.87
N VAL A 148 -9.10 -4.56 7.89
CA VAL A 148 -8.60 -3.88 9.09
C VAL A 148 -9.74 -3.07 9.69
N ILE A 149 -9.89 -2.99 11.00
CA ILE A 149 -10.93 -2.15 11.64
C ILE A 149 -10.25 -1.29 12.70
N VAL A 150 -10.53 0.01 12.72
CA VAL A 150 -9.97 0.96 13.69
C VAL A 150 -11.06 1.88 14.25
N PRO A 151 -10.92 2.37 15.49
CA PRO A 151 -12.01 3.08 16.17
C PRO A 151 -12.20 4.55 15.74
N LEU A 152 -11.24 5.17 15.04
CA LEU A 152 -11.26 6.61 14.75
C LEU A 152 -10.88 6.94 13.31
N ASP A 153 -11.51 7.99 12.77
CA ASP A 153 -11.32 8.42 11.38
C ASP A 153 -9.89 8.90 11.10
N ALA A 154 -9.22 9.56 12.06
CA ALA A 154 -7.82 9.99 11.91
C ALA A 154 -6.86 8.78 11.87
N LEU A 155 -7.06 7.80 12.74
CA LEU A 155 -6.31 6.54 12.72
C LEU A 155 -6.55 5.78 11.41
N ARG A 156 -7.73 5.96 10.81
CA ARG A 156 -8.04 5.37 9.52
C ARG A 156 -7.22 5.91 8.38
N GLY A 157 -7.14 7.24 8.25
CA GLY A 157 -6.29 7.85 7.23
C GLY A 157 -4.82 7.45 7.39
N GLN A 158 -4.31 7.45 8.63
CA GLN A 158 -2.94 7.03 8.93
C GLN A 158 -2.68 5.57 8.58
N THR A 159 -3.60 4.68 8.95
CA THR A 159 -3.47 3.24 8.68
C THR A 159 -3.53 2.97 7.18
N ALA A 160 -4.52 3.54 6.47
CA ALA A 160 -4.64 3.39 5.03
C ALA A 160 -3.37 3.86 4.29
N GLY A 161 -2.83 5.03 4.65
CA GLY A 161 -1.59 5.54 4.05
C GLY A 161 -0.38 4.64 4.31
N LYS A 162 -0.29 4.00 5.48
CA LYS A 162 0.76 3.01 5.78
C LYS A 162 0.59 1.75 4.95
N PHE A 163 -0.63 1.23 4.79
CA PHE A 163 -0.85 0.09 3.90
C PHE A 163 -0.49 0.45 2.45
N GLN A 164 -0.82 1.64 1.98
CA GLN A 164 -0.70 2.02 0.55
C GLN A 164 0.73 1.93 0.03
N THR A 165 1.69 2.13 0.93
CA THR A 165 3.11 2.18 0.62
C THR A 165 3.88 0.99 1.18
N PHE A 166 3.20 0.03 1.81
CA PHE A 166 3.83 -0.93 2.74
C PHE A 166 4.65 -0.25 3.85
N GLY A 167 4.31 0.99 4.22
CA GLY A 167 4.89 1.71 5.34
C GLY A 167 6.40 1.74 5.29
N LEU A 168 7.05 1.23 6.35
CA LEU A 168 8.50 1.22 6.46
C LEU A 168 9.17 -0.02 5.86
N LEU A 169 8.44 -1.00 5.34
CA LEU A 169 9.04 -2.31 5.00
C LEU A 169 10.18 -2.21 3.97
N ARG A 170 10.05 -1.31 2.98
CA ARG A 170 11.11 -1.07 2.00
C ARG A 170 12.30 -0.35 2.60
N PHE A 171 12.05 0.67 3.43
CA PHE A 171 13.09 1.39 4.17
C PHE A 171 13.88 0.47 5.11
N LEU A 172 13.19 -0.50 5.70
CA LEU A 172 13.80 -1.53 6.56
C LEU A 172 14.52 -2.62 5.75
N GLY A 173 14.40 -2.61 4.42
CA GLY A 173 14.97 -3.62 3.52
C GLY A 173 14.38 -5.01 3.68
N VAL A 174 13.18 -5.13 4.26
CA VAL A 174 12.49 -6.41 4.44
C VAL A 174 11.46 -6.70 3.34
N LEU A 175 11.17 -5.72 2.48
CA LEU A 175 10.36 -5.88 1.28
C LEU A 175 11.12 -5.33 0.07
N ASN A 176 11.26 -6.14 -0.97
CA ASN A 176 11.91 -5.75 -2.23
C ASN A 176 11.20 -4.54 -2.86
N SER A 177 11.95 -3.58 -3.41
CA SER A 177 11.42 -2.40 -4.12
C SER A 177 10.51 -2.76 -5.30
N ALA A 178 10.75 -3.89 -5.96
CA ALA A 178 9.94 -4.37 -7.08
C ALA A 178 8.58 -4.94 -6.67
N ALA A 179 8.37 -5.25 -5.37
CA ALA A 179 7.09 -5.78 -4.91
C ALA A 179 5.96 -4.76 -5.18
N PRO A 180 4.84 -5.14 -5.80
CA PRO A 180 3.75 -4.19 -6.02
C PRO A 180 3.11 -3.81 -4.68
N ASN A 181 2.66 -2.55 -4.53
CA ASN A 181 1.90 -2.13 -3.35
C ASN A 181 0.57 -2.93 -3.20
N PRO A 182 -0.15 -2.85 -2.07
CA PRO A 182 -1.48 -3.45 -1.98
C PRO A 182 -2.56 -2.58 -2.64
N ILE A 183 -3.64 -3.23 -3.08
CA ILE A 183 -4.89 -2.61 -3.57
C ILE A 183 -5.59 -2.27 -2.24
N ILE A 184 -5.72 -1.01 -1.78
CA ILE A 184 -6.55 -0.59 -0.60
C ILE A 184 -7.81 0.25 -0.91
N ALA A 185 -8.95 -0.08 -0.28
CA ALA A 185 -10.14 0.76 -0.26
C ALA A 185 -10.38 1.27 1.16
N CYS A 186 -10.78 2.53 1.25
CA CYS A 186 -11.11 3.14 2.52
C CYS A 186 -12.54 3.65 2.45
N THR A 187 -13.44 3.04 3.24
CA THR A 187 -14.82 3.52 3.33
C THR A 187 -14.88 4.69 4.32
N PHE A 188 -15.40 5.83 3.86
CA PHE A 188 -15.75 6.95 4.72
C PHE A 188 -17.27 6.96 4.86
N ALA A 189 -17.79 6.37 5.94
CA ALA A 189 -19.21 6.47 6.23
C ALA A 189 -19.58 7.96 6.43
N PRO A 190 -20.69 8.45 5.85
CA PRO A 190 -21.22 9.75 6.19
C PRO A 190 -21.49 9.80 7.69
N SER A 191 -21.08 10.90 8.31
CA SER A 191 -21.09 11.12 9.75
C SER A 191 -22.52 11.09 10.31
N HIS A 192 -23.02 9.93 10.76
CA HIS A 192 -24.03 9.85 11.85
C HIS A 192 -24.37 8.46 12.41
N ASP A 193 -23.79 7.34 11.95
CA ASP A 193 -24.13 6.01 12.51
C ASP A 193 -22.86 5.19 12.89
N TRP A 194 -22.83 4.64 14.11
CA TRP A 194 -21.61 4.25 14.82
C TRP A 194 -21.36 2.74 14.94
N LYS A 195 -21.94 1.90 14.09
CA LYS A 195 -21.70 0.45 14.16
C LYS A 195 -20.77 -0.02 13.04
N VAL A 196 -19.47 -0.07 13.37
CA VAL A 196 -18.38 -0.74 12.63
C VAL A 196 -18.12 -0.19 11.21
N LYS A 197 -17.08 0.66 11.07
CA LYS A 197 -16.58 1.10 9.77
C LYS A 197 -15.52 0.11 9.26
N ALA A 198 -15.90 -0.76 8.34
CA ALA A 198 -15.08 -1.82 7.77
C ALA A 198 -14.18 -1.32 6.62
N TYR A 199 -12.97 -1.89 6.49
CA TYR A 199 -12.07 -1.69 5.36
C TYR A 199 -12.05 -2.91 4.46
N PHE A 200 -12.11 -2.68 3.16
CA PHE A 200 -11.72 -3.70 2.20
C PHE A 200 -10.36 -3.29 1.65
N VAL A 201 -9.35 -4.15 1.68
CA VAL A 201 -8.11 -3.87 0.95
C VAL A 201 -8.38 -4.13 -0.55
N PHE A 202 -8.87 -3.08 -1.24
CA PHE A 202 -8.95 -2.92 -2.71
C PHE A 202 -8.67 -1.44 -3.19
N SER A 203 -7.54 -1.08 -3.81
CA SER A 203 -7.19 0.19 -4.47
C SER A 203 -6.98 -0.11 -5.94
N ALA A 204 -8.01 0.17 -6.73
CA ALA A 204 -7.79 1.16 -7.76
C ALA A 204 -8.16 2.53 -7.15
N LEU A 205 -7.53 3.59 -7.67
CA LEU A 205 -7.75 5.02 -7.44
C LEU A 205 -6.71 5.74 -6.57
N PHE A 206 -5.72 6.30 -7.30
CA PHE A 206 -5.28 7.71 -7.36
C PHE A 206 -4.91 8.46 -6.08
#